data_AF-A0A401P4W9-F1
#
_entry.id   AF-A0A401P4W9-F1
#
_cell.length_a   1.000
_cell.length_b   1.000
_cell.length_c   1.000
_cell.angle_alpha   90.00
_cell.angle_beta   90.00
_cell.angle_gamma   90.00
#
_symmetry.space_group_name_H-M   'P 1'
#
loop_
_entity.id
_entity.type
_entity.pdbx_description
1 polymer ?
#
loop_
_entity_poly.entity_id
_entity_poly.type
_entity_poly.pdbx_seq_one_letter_code
_entity_poly.pdbx_strand_id
1 'polypeptide(L)'
;MKDPVSGSTYNRIYQHIKKFAKNGDNYCKELISVLQQRADLEKRYAKGLLRLASKITKASTSIVKNSIFDGWNCVSQEMTFTADLHGWVSTWPSMGWDDSEPLS
;
A
#
# COMPACT_ATOMS: atom_id res chain seq x y z
N MET A 1 25.67 25.02 -39.79
CA MET A 1 26.93 24.49 -39.25
C MET A 1 26.60 23.37 -38.29
N LYS A 2 27.03 22.13 -38.52
CA LYS A 2 26.77 21.00 -37.61
C LYS A 2 27.60 21.21 -36.34
N ASP A 3 27.02 21.00 -35.16
CA ASP A 3 27.72 21.14 -33.89
C ASP A 3 28.97 20.23 -33.88
N PRO A 4 30.19 20.79 -33.77
CA PRO A 4 31.44 20.03 -33.88
C PRO A 4 31.60 18.97 -32.78
N VAL A 5 30.84 19.06 -31.68
CA VAL A 5 30.91 18.11 -30.56
C VAL A 5 29.86 16.99 -30.68
N SER A 6 28.90 17.13 -31.61
CA SER A 6 27.80 16.18 -31.79
C SER A 6 28.25 14.74 -32.07
N GLY A 7 29.42 14.55 -32.68
CA GLY A 7 30.01 13.23 -32.99
C GLY A 7 31.06 12.74 -32.00
N SER A 8 31.40 13.54 -30.98
CA SER A 8 32.40 13.17 -29.98
C SER A 8 31.92 11.99 -29.12
N THR A 9 32.82 11.04 -28.84
CA THR A 9 32.58 9.92 -27.93
C THR A 9 32.05 10.40 -26.57
N TYR A 10 32.57 11.52 -26.07
CA TYR A 10 32.13 12.11 -24.79
C TYR A 10 30.68 12.58 -24.82
N ASN A 11 30.25 13.24 -25.91
CA ASN A 11 28.85 13.64 -26.06
C ASN A 11 27.94 12.41 -26.12
N ARG A 12 28.36 11.35 -26.82
CA ARG A 12 27.58 10.11 -26.90
C ARG A 12 27.43 9.42 -25.54
N ILE A 13 28.51 9.34 -24.76
CA ILE A 13 28.48 8.80 -23.39
C ILE A 13 27.57 9.64 -22.50
N TYR A 14 27.70 10.97 -22.53
CA TYR A 14 26.86 11.87 -21.76
C TYR A 14 25.37 11.70 -22.08
N GLN A 15 24.98 11.66 -23.36
CA GLN A 15 23.59 11.43 -23.75
C GLN A 15 23.07 10.07 -23.29
N HIS A 16 23.92 9.03 -23.30
CA HIS A 16 23.56 7.71 -22.80
C HIS A 16 23.29 7.72 -21.29
N ILE A 17 24.18 8.34 -20.50
CA ILE A 17 24.02 8.49 -19.04
C ILE A 17 22.78 9.32 -18.74
N LYS A 18 22.57 10.44 -19.44
CA LYS A 18 21.39 11.31 -19.27
C LYS A 18 20.10 10.55 -19.55
N LYS A 19 20.06 9.74 -20.63
CA LYS A 19 18.92 8.90 -20.97
C LYS A 19 18.68 7.83 -19.91
N PHE A 20 19.74 7.16 -19.44
CA PHE A 20 19.65 6.16 -18.39
C PHE A 20 19.08 6.76 -17.09
N ALA A 21 19.60 7.92 -16.65
CA ALA A 21 19.10 8.63 -15.48
C ALA A 21 17.61 9.01 -15.61
N LYS A 22 17.21 9.52 -16.78
CA LYS A 22 15.81 9.86 -17.05
C LYS A 22 14.90 8.63 -17.04
N ASN A 23 15.36 7.51 -17.57
CA ASN A 23 14.61 6.25 -17.53
C ASN A 23 14.44 5.76 -16.08
N GLY A 24 15.48 5.88 -15.25
CA GLY A 24 15.40 5.57 -13.82
C GLY A 24 14.38 6.45 -13.09
N ASP A 25 14.39 7.77 -13.35
CA ASP A 25 13.39 8.70 -12.78
C ASP A 25 11.96 8.33 -13.18
N ASN A 26 11.73 8.01 -14.46
CA ASN A 26 10.42 7.57 -14.93
C ASN A 26 9.99 6.26 -14.26
N TYR A 27 10.89 5.28 -14.14
CA TYR A 27 10.62 4.01 -13.48
C TYR A 27 10.22 4.20 -12.02
N CYS A 28 10.94 5.03 -11.27
CA CYS A 28 10.59 5.32 -9.87
C CYS A 28 9.21 5.96 -9.75
N LYS A 29 8.81 6.84 -10.68
CA LYS A 29 7.45 7.42 -10.69
C LYS A 29 6.37 6.38 -10.94
N GLU A 30 6.61 5.44 -11.86
CA GLU A 30 5.69 4.32 -12.10
C GLU A 30 5.58 3.42 -10.86
N LEU A 31 6.71 3.09 -10.23
CA LEU A 31 6.74 2.30 -9.01
C LEU A 31 5.97 2.97 -7.87
N ILE A 32 6.18 4.27 -7.65
CA ILE A 32 5.43 5.05 -6.66
C ILE A 32 3.93 5.02 -6.98
N SER A 33 3.54 5.19 -8.24
CA SER A 33 2.14 5.13 -8.67
C SER A 33 1.50 3.77 -8.35
N VAL A 34 2.19 2.66 -8.62
CA VAL A 34 1.70 1.31 -8.30
C VAL A 34 1.55 1.11 -6.79
N LEU A 35 2.53 1.57 -6.00
CA LEU A 35 2.47 1.46 -4.53
C LEU A 35 1.33 2.30 -3.94
N GLN A 36 1.07 3.49 -4.50
CA GLN A 36 -0.05 4.33 -4.10
C GLN A 36 -1.40 3.66 -4.40
N GLN A 37 -1.55 3.08 -5.60
CA GLN A 37 -2.75 2.33 -5.96
C GLN A 37 -2.98 1.13 -5.04
N ARG A 38 -1.89 0.44 -4.64
CA ARG A 38 -1.95 -0.64 -3.67
C ARG A 38 -2.42 -0.13 -2.31
N ALA A 39 -1.85 0.95 -1.78
CA ALA A 39 -2.31 1.54 -0.52
C ALA A 39 -3.80 1.88 -0.55
N ASP A 40 -4.32 2.44 -1.65
CA ASP A 40 -5.75 2.72 -1.80
C ASP A 40 -6.62 1.45 -1.83
N LEU A 41 -6.09 0.32 -2.31
CA LEU A 41 -6.76 -0.98 -2.23
C LEU A 41 -6.76 -1.52 -0.80
N GLU A 42 -5.62 -1.52 -0.12
CA GLU A 42 -5.49 -1.98 1.27
C GLU A 42 -6.43 -1.19 2.19
N LYS A 43 -6.50 0.13 2.02
CA LYS A 43 -7.42 1.02 2.75
C LYS A 43 -8.89 0.68 2.52
N ARG A 44 -9.27 0.36 1.27
CA ARG A 44 -10.65 -0.04 0.94
C ARG A 44 -10.98 -1.41 1.52
N TYR A 45 -10.03 -2.34 1.48
CA TYR A 45 -10.20 -3.67 2.05
C TYR A 45 -10.41 -3.62 3.57
N ALA A 46 -9.56 -2.89 4.29
CA ALA A 46 -9.68 -2.64 5.73
C ALA A 46 -11.08 -2.09 6.10
N LYS A 47 -11.54 -1.05 5.38
CA LYS A 47 -12.90 -0.50 5.58
C LYS A 47 -14.00 -1.52 5.32
N GLY A 48 -13.82 -2.38 4.31
CA GLY A 48 -14.74 -3.46 3.98
C GLY A 48 -14.86 -4.48 5.11
N LEU A 49 -13.73 -4.91 5.67
CA LEU A 49 -13.67 -5.82 6.81
C LEU A 49 -14.34 -5.22 8.05
N LEU A 50 -14.04 -3.96 8.40
CA LEU A 50 -14.67 -3.28 9.54
C LEU A 50 -16.19 -3.18 9.38
N ARG A 51 -16.67 -2.94 8.16
CA ARG A 51 -18.10 -2.93 7.85
C ARG A 51 -18.74 -4.30 8.02
N LEU A 52 -18.06 -5.38 7.63
CA LEU A 52 -18.54 -6.76 7.81
C LEU A 52 -18.55 -7.15 9.28
N ALA A 53 -17.47 -6.90 10.02
CA ALA A 53 -17.38 -7.09 11.47
C ALA A 53 -18.55 -6.39 12.18
N SER A 54 -18.79 -5.12 11.87
CA SER A 54 -19.91 -4.34 12.43
C SER A 54 -21.28 -4.96 12.14
N LYS A 55 -21.48 -5.55 10.96
CA LYS A 55 -22.73 -6.23 10.60
C LYS A 55 -22.90 -7.53 11.37
N ILE A 56 -21.83 -8.33 11.50
CA ILE A 56 -21.84 -9.57 12.26
C ILE A 56 -22.14 -9.27 13.73
N THR A 57 -21.43 -8.34 14.35
CA THR A 57 -21.66 -7.94 15.75
C THR A 57 -23.11 -7.54 15.98
N LYS A 58 -23.71 -6.74 15.09
CA LYS A 58 -25.12 -6.36 15.17
C LYS A 58 -26.06 -7.57 15.02
N ALA A 59 -25.81 -8.44 14.04
CA ALA A 59 -26.60 -9.65 13.85
C ALA A 59 -26.50 -10.61 15.04
N SER A 60 -25.35 -10.68 15.70
CA SER A 60 -25.11 -11.53 16.86
C SER A 60 -25.84 -11.06 18.12
N THR A 61 -26.21 -9.77 18.24
CA THR A 61 -26.93 -9.27 19.42
C THR A 61 -28.31 -9.89 19.65
N SER A 62 -28.96 -10.41 18.61
CA SER A 62 -30.25 -11.11 18.72
C SER A 62 -30.11 -12.61 18.99
N ILE A 63 -28.88 -13.14 19.00
CA ILE A 63 -28.60 -14.57 19.22
C ILE A 63 -28.43 -14.83 20.72
N VAL A 64 -29.02 -15.91 21.22
CA VAL A 64 -28.78 -16.39 22.59
C VAL A 64 -27.30 -16.70 22.77
N LYS A 65 -26.69 -16.19 23.84
CA LYS A 65 -25.28 -16.44 24.15
C LYS A 65 -25.02 -17.95 24.30
N ASN A 66 -24.28 -18.49 23.34
CA ASN A 66 -23.90 -19.89 23.22
C ASN A 66 -22.62 -19.98 22.35
N SER A 67 -22.14 -21.19 22.07
CA SER A 67 -20.95 -21.39 21.24
C SER A 67 -21.04 -20.81 19.83
N ILE A 68 -22.24 -20.69 19.26
CA ILE A 68 -22.46 -20.04 17.94
C ILE A 68 -22.26 -18.53 18.07
N PHE A 69 -22.80 -17.91 19.11
CA PHE A 69 -22.56 -16.50 19.42
C PHE A 69 -21.05 -16.25 19.61
N ASP A 70 -20.36 -17.08 20.39
CA ASP A 70 -18.93 -16.94 20.64
C ASP A 70 -18.11 -17.09 19.36
N GLY A 71 -18.47 -18.06 18.50
CA GLY A 71 -17.86 -18.23 17.17
C GLY A 71 -18.02 -16.99 16.28
N TRP A 72 -19.21 -16.41 16.21
CA TRP A 72 -19.43 -15.17 15.44
C TRP A 72 -18.68 -13.97 16.01
N ASN A 73 -18.60 -13.87 17.33
CA ASN A 73 -17.85 -12.82 17.99
C ASN A 73 -16.35 -12.92 17.67
N CYS A 74 -15.79 -14.13 17.72
CA CYS A 74 -14.41 -14.41 17.31
C CYS A 74 -14.15 -13.98 15.85
N VAL A 75 -15.02 -14.37 14.91
CA VAL A 75 -14.90 -13.96 13.49
C VAL A 75 -14.93 -12.44 13.33
N SER A 76 -15.79 -11.75 14.07
CA SER A 76 -15.87 -10.28 14.04
C SER A 76 -14.58 -9.62 14.56
N GLN A 77 -13.99 -10.19 15.62
CA GLN A 77 -12.72 -9.72 16.18
C GLN A 77 -11.57 -9.93 15.20
N GLU A 78 -11.46 -11.10 14.58
CA GLU A 78 -10.44 -11.40 13.57
C GLU A 78 -10.55 -10.46 12.35
N MET A 79 -11.77 -10.18 11.89
CA MET A 79 -11.99 -9.19 10.82
C MET A 79 -11.53 -7.79 11.24
N THR A 80 -11.73 -7.41 12.50
CA THR A 80 -11.31 -6.11 13.03
C THR A 80 -9.79 -6.02 13.12
N PHE A 81 -9.14 -7.04 13.68
CA PHE A 81 -7.67 -7.12 13.75
C PHE A 81 -7.04 -7.09 12.34
N THR A 82 -7.59 -7.86 11.42
CA THR A 82 -7.14 -7.87 10.02
C THR A 82 -7.35 -6.49 9.37
N ALA A 83 -8.47 -5.82 9.63
CA ALA A 83 -8.70 -4.46 9.14
C ALA A 83 -7.64 -3.47 9.63
N ASP A 84 -7.21 -3.56 10.89
CA ASP A 84 -6.18 -2.69 11.46
C ASP A 84 -4.82 -2.93 10.79
N LEU A 85 -4.44 -4.19 10.57
CA LEU A 85 -3.21 -4.54 9.86
C LEU A 85 -3.19 -3.96 8.44
N HIS A 86 -4.26 -4.17 7.68
CA HIS A 86 -4.38 -3.62 6.32
C HIS A 86 -4.46 -2.08 6.32
N GLY A 87 -5.06 -1.49 7.37
CA GLY A 87 -5.05 -0.05 7.61
C GLY A 87 -3.63 0.48 7.77
N TRP A 88 -2.80 -0.18 8.57
CA TRP A 88 -1.40 0.18 8.74
C TRP A 88 -0.59 0.03 7.45
N VAL A 89 -0.70 -1.10 6.75
CA VAL A 89 -0.03 -1.32 5.44
C VAL A 89 -0.42 -0.25 4.42
N SER A 90 -1.67 0.23 4.45
CA SER A 90 -2.11 1.30 3.56
C SER A 90 -1.41 2.66 3.80
N THR A 91 -0.81 2.87 4.97
CA THR A 91 -0.12 4.11 5.33
C THR A 91 1.38 4.09 5.06
N TRP A 92 1.96 2.91 4.78
CA TRP A 92 3.40 2.75 4.51
C TRP A 92 3.96 3.71 3.45
N PRO A 93 3.29 3.92 2.29
CA PRO A 93 3.82 4.86 1.29
C PRO A 93 3.89 6.32 1.77
N SER A 94 3.17 6.66 2.85
CA SER A 94 3.10 8.00 3.44
C SER A 94 3.98 8.18 4.68
N MET A 95 4.45 7.09 5.30
CA MET A 95 5.22 7.16 6.54
C MET A 95 6.67 7.65 6.35
N GLY A 96 7.14 7.74 5.10
CA GLY A 96 8.57 7.88 4.85
C GLY A 96 9.31 6.60 5.24
N TRP A 97 10.51 6.41 4.72
CA TRP A 97 11.38 5.28 5.10
C TRP A 97 11.98 5.54 6.49
N ASP A 98 11.13 5.79 7.49
CA ASP A 98 11.55 5.88 8.88
C ASP A 98 11.35 4.50 9.49
N ASP A 99 12.44 3.80 9.78
CA ASP A 99 12.52 2.42 10.27
C ASP A 99 11.95 2.24 11.70
N SER A 100 11.04 3.10 12.12
CA SER A 100 10.41 3.04 13.43
C SER A 100 9.30 1.98 13.42
N GLU A 101 9.64 0.77 13.85
CA GLU A 101 8.68 -0.30 14.16
C GLU A 101 7.53 0.23 15.06
N PRO A 102 6.28 -0.20 14.82
CA PRO A 102 5.22 0.08 15.79
C PRO A 102 5.51 -0.73 17.06
N LEU A 103 5.72 -0.01 18.17
CA LEU A 103 5.91 -0.56 19.51
C LEU A 103 4.80 -1.57 19.84
N SER A 104 5.25 -2.72 20.35
CA SER A 104 4.46 -3.83 20.87
C SER A 104 3.64 -3.50 22.12
#